data_AF-A0A291RRC5-F1
#
_entry.id   AF-A0A291RRC5-F1
#
_cell.length_a   1.000
_cell.length_b   1.000
_cell.length_c   1.000
_cell.angle_alpha   90.00
_cell.angle_beta   90.00
_cell.angle_gamma   90.00
#
_symmetry.space_group_name_H-M   'P 1'
#
loop_
_entity.id
_entity.type
_entity.pdbx_description
1 polymer ?
#
loop_
_entity_poly.entity_id
_entity_poly.type
_entity_poly.pdbx_seq_one_letter_code
_entity_poly.pdbx_strand_id
1 'polypeptide(L)'
;MTIARPAAGFDRFRGYPTVGSGNLGRVTEFLALGDGIVRQLSDVLLRLDGLQAVLDDSAATPGQRNTASRDVRALVSGLEAEIRSRNTAMLDITAGWPMAALA
;
A
#
# COMPACT_ATOMS: atom_id res chain seq x y z
N MET A 1 -7.92 -65.54 4.55
CA MET A 1 -7.89 -65.06 3.16
C MET A 1 -7.47 -63.59 3.20
N THR A 2 -6.17 -63.36 3.03
CA THR A 2 -5.52 -62.05 3.17
C THR A 2 -5.60 -61.32 1.84
N ILE A 3 -6.32 -60.20 1.80
CA ILE A 3 -6.42 -59.37 0.59
C ILE A 3 -5.31 -58.33 0.66
N ALA A 4 -4.25 -58.55 -0.11
CA ALA A 4 -3.23 -57.54 -0.39
C ALA A 4 -3.86 -56.40 -1.19
N ARG A 5 -3.82 -55.17 -0.66
CA ARG A 5 -4.14 -53.96 -1.42
C ARG A 5 -2.85 -53.45 -2.09
N PRO A 6 -2.85 -53.19 -3.41
CA PRO A 6 -1.70 -52.57 -4.06
C PRO A 6 -1.58 -51.10 -3.63
N ALA A 7 -0.40 -50.75 -3.13
CA ALA A 7 0.02 -49.38 -2.94
C ALA A 7 0.29 -48.76 -4.32
N ALA A 8 -0.70 -48.05 -4.86
CA ALA A 8 -0.56 -47.32 -6.10
C ALA A 8 -0.98 -45.85 -5.92
N GLY A 9 0.04 -44.99 -5.80
CA GLY A 9 0.04 -43.70 -6.50
C GLY A 9 -0.71 -42.53 -5.85
N PHE A 10 -0.21 -42.03 -4.73
CA PHE A 10 -0.43 -40.63 -4.31
C PHE A 10 0.79 -39.74 -4.59
N ASP A 11 1.65 -40.12 -5.55
CA ASP A 11 2.87 -39.37 -5.91
C ASP A 11 2.66 -38.40 -7.09
N ARG A 12 1.41 -37.95 -7.35
CA ARG A 12 1.09 -37.07 -8.49
C ARG A 12 0.90 -35.60 -8.13
N PHE A 13 1.11 -35.21 -6.87
CA PHE A 13 1.02 -33.82 -6.41
C PHE A 13 2.34 -33.27 -5.83
N ARG A 14 3.48 -33.88 -6.17
CA ARG A 14 4.81 -33.48 -5.65
C ARG A 14 5.49 -32.36 -6.45
N GLY A 15 4.73 -31.62 -7.26
CA GLY A 15 5.29 -30.63 -8.20
C GLY A 15 4.55 -29.31 -8.30
N TYR A 16 3.53 -29.05 -7.49
CA TYR A 16 2.98 -27.70 -7.41
C TYR A 16 3.93 -26.87 -6.55
N PRO A 17 4.48 -25.75 -7.05
CA PRO A 17 5.09 -24.78 -6.17
C PRO A 17 3.98 -24.37 -5.20
N THR A 18 4.08 -24.84 -3.96
CA THR A 18 3.35 -24.21 -2.86
C THR A 18 3.87 -22.79 -2.86
N VAL A 19 3.09 -21.85 -3.41
CA VAL A 19 3.25 -20.44 -3.05
C VAL A 19 3.14 -20.45 -1.54
N GLY A 20 4.30 -20.44 -0.87
CA GLY A 20 4.36 -20.59 0.57
C GLY A 20 3.41 -19.56 1.16
N SER A 21 2.65 -19.93 2.19
CA SER A 21 1.68 -19.03 2.84
C SER A 21 2.27 -17.63 3.14
N GLY A 22 3.58 -17.52 3.35
CA GLY A 22 4.31 -16.24 3.47
C GLY A 22 4.29 -15.34 2.22
N ASN A 23 4.32 -15.89 1.00
CA ASN A 23 4.26 -15.07 -0.22
C ASN A 23 2.89 -14.44 -0.44
N LEU A 24 1.80 -15.18 -0.16
CA LEU A 24 0.45 -14.63 -0.23
C LEU A 24 0.25 -13.52 0.81
N GLY A 25 0.75 -13.72 2.04
CA GLY A 25 0.72 -12.69 3.09
C GLY A 25 1.45 -11.40 2.68
N ARG A 26 2.65 -11.51 2.09
CA ARG A 26 3.42 -10.36 1.61
C ARG A 26 2.77 -9.63 0.44
N VAL A 27 2.13 -10.36 -0.48
CA VAL A 27 1.36 -9.75 -1.57
C VAL A 27 0.15 -8.99 -1.02
N THR A 28 -0.58 -9.57 -0.06
CA THR A 28 -1.70 -8.89 0.61
C THR A 28 -1.24 -7.62 1.34
N GLU A 29 -0.11 -7.68 2.05
CA GLU A 29 0.47 -6.52 2.74
C GLU A 29 0.86 -5.41 1.76
N PHE A 30 1.51 -5.77 0.64
CA PHE A 30 1.86 -4.82 -0.42
C PHE A 30 0.63 -4.10 -0.99
N LEU A 31 -0.42 -4.86 -1.30
CA LEU A 31 -1.68 -4.30 -1.81
C LEU A 31 -2.36 -3.41 -0.79
N ALA A 32 -2.36 -3.79 0.49
CA ALA A 32 -2.91 -2.98 1.57
C ALA A 32 -2.17 -1.65 1.75
N LEU A 33 -0.84 -1.64 1.58
CA LEU A 33 -0.05 -0.41 1.57
C LEU A 33 -0.46 0.49 0.40
N GLY A 34 -0.61 -0.07 -0.80
CA GLY A 34 -1.06 0.64 -1.99
C GLY A 34 -2.46 1.25 -1.83
N ASP A 35 -3.43 0.46 -1.36
CA ASP A 35 -4.79 0.93 -1.06
C ASP A 35 -4.78 2.08 -0.04
N GLY A 36 -3.92 1.98 0.97
CA GLY A 36 -3.76 3.02 1.98
C GLY A 36 -3.16 4.31 1.41
N ILE A 37 -2.24 4.24 0.45
CA ILE A 37 -1.72 5.42 -0.28
C ILE A 37 -2.87 6.10 -1.01
N VAL A 38 -3.67 5.33 -1.76
CA VAL A 38 -4.78 5.88 -2.56
C VAL A 38 -5.80 6.58 -1.67
N ARG A 39 -6.22 5.94 -0.57
CA ARG A 39 -7.15 6.56 0.40
C ARG A 39 -6.62 7.87 0.96
N GLN A 40 -5.35 7.87 1.38
CA GLN A 40 -4.73 9.06 1.92
C GLN A 40 -4.62 10.20 0.88
N LEU A 41 -4.30 9.87 -0.37
CA LEU A 41 -4.29 10.84 -1.47
C LEU A 41 -5.69 11.44 -1.68
N SER A 42 -6.75 10.62 -1.65
CA SER A 42 -8.12 11.10 -1.73
C SER A 42 -8.48 12.02 -0.57
N ASP A 43 -8.11 11.67 0.66
CA ASP A 43 -8.35 12.51 1.83
C ASP A 43 -7.60 13.85 1.75
N VAL A 44 -6.36 13.84 1.25
CA VAL A 44 -5.59 15.08 1.05
C VAL A 44 -6.23 15.95 -0.04
N LEU A 45 -6.68 15.38 -1.15
CA LEU A 45 -7.37 16.12 -2.22
C LEU A 45 -8.63 16.81 -1.68
N LEU A 46 -9.48 16.11 -0.94
CA LEU A 46 -10.69 16.70 -0.33
C LEU A 46 -10.37 17.87 0.60
N ARG A 47 -9.28 17.78 1.36
CA ARG A 47 -8.84 18.86 2.25
C ARG A 47 -8.27 20.04 1.47
N LEU A 48 -7.51 19.77 0.41
CA LEU A 48 -6.98 20.80 -0.49
C LEU A 48 -8.12 21.57 -1.18
N ASP A 49 -9.18 20.89 -1.62
CA ASP A 49 -10.36 21.55 -2.20
C ASP A 49 -11.00 22.53 -1.21
N GLY A 50 -11.13 22.13 0.06
CA GLY A 50 -11.65 22.99 1.13
C GLY A 50 -10.74 24.20 1.41
N LEU A 51 -9.42 24.01 1.40
CA LEU A 51 -8.45 25.08 1.59
C LEU A 51 -8.41 26.03 0.39
N GLN A 52 -8.55 25.49 -0.83
CA GLN A 52 -8.66 26.29 -2.04
C GLN A 52 -9.90 27.19 -1.99
N ALA A 53 -11.05 26.69 -1.55
CA ALA A 53 -12.25 27.51 -1.38
C ALA A 53 -12.01 28.72 -0.44
N VAL A 54 -11.23 28.54 0.64
CA VAL A 54 -10.87 29.63 1.56
C VAL A 54 -9.90 30.63 0.92
N LEU A 55 -8.97 30.16 0.10
CA LEU A 55 -7.99 31.01 -0.57
C LEU A 55 -8.62 31.81 -1.72
N ASP A 56 -9.56 31.21 -2.44
CA ASP A 56 -10.30 31.82 -3.55
C ASP A 56 -11.44 32.73 -3.05
N ASP A 57 -11.86 32.60 -1.78
CA ASP A 57 -12.87 33.48 -1.19
C ASP A 57 -12.33 34.92 -1.05
N SER A 58 -12.96 35.82 -1.80
CA SER A 58 -12.67 37.25 -1.77
C SER A 58 -12.97 37.91 -0.41
N ALA A 59 -13.91 37.35 0.37
CA ALA A 59 -14.25 37.80 1.71
C ALA A 59 -13.31 37.26 2.80
N ALA A 60 -12.46 36.28 2.48
CA ALA A 60 -11.52 35.72 3.44
C ALA A 60 -10.52 36.77 3.92
N THR A 61 -10.37 36.84 5.24
CA THR A 61 -9.42 37.72 5.91
C THR A 61 -7.97 37.26 5.65
N PRO A 62 -6.98 38.16 5.76
CA PRO A 62 -5.57 37.77 5.66
C PRO A 62 -5.15 36.68 6.65
N GLY A 63 -5.74 36.66 7.86
CA GLY A 63 -5.48 35.62 8.86
C GLY A 63 -5.98 34.23 8.44
N GLN A 64 -7.15 34.17 7.80
CA GLN A 64 -7.70 32.92 7.25
C GLN A 64 -6.82 32.40 6.11
N ARG A 65 -6.42 33.26 5.17
CA ARG A 65 -5.53 32.88 4.05
C ARG A 65 -4.15 32.41 4.52
N ASN A 66 -3.58 33.07 5.53
CA ASN A 66 -2.30 32.66 6.14
C ASN A 66 -2.40 31.32 6.86
N THR A 67 -3.55 31.02 7.47
CA THR A 67 -3.79 29.72 8.11
C THR A 67 -3.95 28.64 7.04
N ALA A 68 -4.81 28.87 6.04
CA ALA A 68 -4.99 27.94 4.93
C ALA A 68 -3.67 27.63 4.20
N SER A 69 -2.83 28.65 3.95
CA SER A 69 -1.51 28.46 3.33
C SER A 69 -0.56 27.60 4.18
N ARG A 70 -0.61 27.71 5.51
CA ARG A 70 0.17 26.86 6.42
C ARG A 70 -0.37 25.44 6.43
N ASP A 71 -1.69 25.28 6.42
CA ASP A 71 -2.35 23.98 6.39
C ASP A 71 -2.03 23.23 5.09
N VAL A 72 -2.01 23.92 3.94
CA VAL A 72 -1.55 23.33 2.66
C VAL A 72 -0.12 22.79 2.79
N ARG A 73 0.81 23.60 3.33
CA ARG A 73 2.22 23.17 3.51
C ARG A 73 2.32 21.96 4.44
N ALA A 74 1.55 21.96 5.54
CA ALA A 74 1.53 20.86 6.48
C ALA A 74 0.97 19.57 5.83
N LEU A 75 -0.12 19.67 5.06
CA LEU A 75 -0.70 18.55 4.33
C LEU A 75 0.28 17.96 3.31
N VAL A 76 0.94 18.80 2.51
CA VAL A 76 1.91 18.35 1.52
C VAL A 76 3.10 17.67 2.19
N SER A 77 3.67 18.29 3.24
CA SER A 77 4.80 17.70 3.96
C SER A 77 4.44 16.37 4.63
N GLY A 78 3.24 16.26 5.21
CA GLY A 78 2.75 15.02 5.80
C GLY A 78 2.52 13.93 4.75
N LEU A 79 1.97 14.29 3.59
CA LEU A 79 1.78 13.36 2.47
C LEU A 79 3.12 12.85 1.93
N GLU A 80 4.11 13.72 1.75
CA GLU A 80 5.45 13.33 1.29
C GLU A 80 6.11 12.33 2.26
N ALA A 81 6.02 12.59 3.57
CA ALA A 81 6.58 11.71 4.59
C ALA A 81 5.91 10.33 4.56
N GLU A 82 4.59 10.29 4.44
CA GLU A 82 3.80 9.06 4.37
C GLU A 82 4.06 8.26 3.09
N ILE A 83 4.10 8.91 1.93
CA ILE A 83 4.46 8.26 0.66
C ILE A 83 5.86 7.67 0.75
N ARG A 84 6.83 8.41 1.29
CA ARG A 84 8.21 7.93 1.45
C ARG A 84 8.27 6.71 2.38
N SER A 85 7.59 6.78 3.52
CA SER A 85 7.49 5.68 4.49
C SER A 85 6.91 4.41 3.85
N ARG A 86 5.77 4.55 3.17
CA ARG A 86 5.09 3.43 2.51
C ARG A 86 5.87 2.88 1.33
N ASN A 87 6.54 3.73 0.55
CA ASN A 87 7.45 3.29 -0.50
C ASN A 87 8.60 2.44 0.06
N THR A 88 9.22 2.87 1.16
CA THR A 88 10.25 2.07 1.84
C THR A 88 9.71 0.70 2.29
N ALA A 89 8.50 0.66 2.88
CA ALA A 89 7.87 -0.60 3.27
C ALA A 89 7.55 -1.52 2.07
N MET A 90 7.01 -0.94 0.99
CA MET A 90 6.71 -1.68 -0.24
C MET A 90 7.98 -2.25 -0.88
N LEU A 91 9.07 -1.48 -0.91
CA LEU A 91 10.36 -1.93 -1.42
C LEU A 91 10.93 -3.09 -0.58
N ASP A 92 10.85 -3.01 0.75
CA ASP A 92 11.28 -4.10 1.65
C ASP A 92 10.48 -5.40 1.42
N ILE A 93 9.17 -5.27 1.21
CA ILE A 93 8.32 -6.41 0.84
C ILE A 93 8.80 -7.04 -0.48
N THR A 94 9.02 -6.21 -1.52
CA THR A 94 9.43 -6.71 -2.85
C THR A 94 10.85 -7.25 -2.89
N ALA A 95 11.76 -6.74 -2.05
CA ALA A 95 13.14 -7.20 -1.97
C ALA A 95 13.26 -8.66 -1.54
N GLY A 96 12.28 -9.16 -0.77
CA GLY A 96 12.24 -10.57 -0.38
C GLY A 96 11.38 -11.45 -1.30
N TRP A 97 10.95 -10.98 -2.46
CA TRP A 97 10.27 -11.83 -3.44
C TRP A 97 11.28 -12.70 -4.20
N PRO A 98 10.91 -13.95 -4.56
CA PRO A 98 11.83 -14.89 -5.21
C PRO A 98 12.34 -14.42 -6.59
N MET A 99 11.64 -13.49 -7.26
CA MET A 99 12.11 -12.86 -8.50
C MET A 99 13.26 -11.86 -8.29
N ALA A 100 13.44 -11.30 -7.09
CA ALA A 100 14.55 -10.40 -6.78
C ALA A 100 15.91 -11.12 -6.77
N ALA A 101 15.91 -12.46 -6.62
CA ALA A 101 17.11 -13.29 -6.68
C ALA A 101 17.52 -13.69 -8.12
N LEU A 102 16.74 -13.31 -9.14
CA LEU A 102 17.03 -13.55 -10.56
C LEU A 102 17.60 -12.32 -11.28
N ALA A 103 17.77 -11.19 -10.58
CA ALA A 103 18.30 -9.93 -11.09
C ALA A 103 19.77 -9.74 -10.71
#